data_AF-A0A1D2XEG4-F1
#
_entry.id   AF-A0A1D2XEG4-F1
#
_cell.length_a   1.000
_cell.length_b   1.000
_cell.length_c   1.000
_cell.angle_alpha   90.00
_cell.angle_beta   90.00
_cell.angle_gamma   90.00
#
_symmetry.space_group_name_H-M   'P 1'
#
loop_
_entity.id
_entity.type
_entity.pdbx_description
1 polymer ?
#
loop_
_entity_poly.entity_id
_entity_poly.type
_entity_poly.pdbx_seq_one_letter_code
_entity_poly.pdbx_strand_id
1 'polypeptide(L)'
;MNTIKAATLFCLCSLTINAWPINLDKHDKNYSIRYSYSNNKIIYRTVCADYPKGSIEYRGCRGQAQDYFKEQCTEYRQLYRTTNGTSKKQTKNKRDMFCLAKSQYNPLR
;
A
#
# COMPACT_ATOMS: atom_id res chain seq x y z
N MET A 1 -50.33 -49.97 -16.63
CA MET A 1 -49.57 -49.17 -15.66
C MET A 1 -48.91 -48.05 -16.42
N ASN A 2 -49.45 -46.83 -16.30
CA ASN A 2 -49.01 -45.65 -17.04
C ASN A 2 -47.99 -44.88 -16.21
N THR A 3 -46.85 -44.53 -16.80
CA THR A 3 -45.94 -43.54 -16.24
C THR A 3 -45.60 -42.51 -17.30
N ILE A 4 -46.15 -41.31 -17.12
CA ILE A 4 -45.86 -40.09 -17.86
C ILE A 4 -44.46 -39.63 -17.43
N LYS A 5 -43.52 -39.47 -18.36
CA LYS A 5 -42.24 -38.82 -18.08
C LYS A 5 -42.34 -37.35 -18.52
N ALA A 6 -42.37 -36.46 -17.54
CA ALA A 6 -42.36 -35.01 -17.73
C ALA A 6 -41.03 -34.57 -18.37
N ALA A 7 -41.12 -33.83 -19.47
CA ALA A 7 -39.99 -33.16 -20.10
C ALA A 7 -39.77 -31.80 -19.42
N THR A 8 -38.83 -31.73 -18.48
CA THR A 8 -38.32 -30.46 -17.95
C THR A 8 -37.30 -29.88 -18.92
N LEU A 9 -37.74 -28.91 -19.71
CA LEU A 9 -36.89 -28.04 -20.52
C LEU A 9 -36.17 -27.03 -19.61
N PHE A 10 -34.90 -27.29 -19.29
CA PHE A 10 -34.02 -26.31 -18.66
C PHE A 10 -33.47 -25.37 -19.75
N CYS A 11 -34.02 -24.16 -19.83
CA CYS A 11 -33.51 -23.09 -20.68
C CYS A 11 -32.25 -22.50 -20.02
N LEU A 12 -31.08 -22.99 -20.41
CA LEU A 12 -29.79 -22.44 -19.98
C LEU A 12 -29.47 -21.19 -20.80
N CYS A 13 -30.00 -20.03 -20.38
CA CYS A 13 -29.41 -18.75 -20.76
C CYS A 13 -28.12 -18.55 -19.94
N SER A 14 -27.03 -19.17 -20.40
CA SER A 14 -25.70 -18.94 -19.88
C SER A 14 -25.23 -17.54 -20.31
N LEU A 15 -25.65 -16.50 -19.59
CA LEU A 15 -24.96 -15.22 -19.62
C LEU A 15 -23.61 -15.41 -18.95
N THR A 16 -22.59 -15.75 -19.73
CA THR A 16 -21.20 -15.65 -19.27
C THR A 16 -20.90 -14.16 -19.12
N ILE A 17 -21.19 -13.63 -17.94
CA ILE A 17 -20.67 -12.33 -17.53
C ILE A 17 -19.17 -12.51 -17.42
N ASN A 18 -18.45 -12.26 -18.51
CA ASN A 18 -17.02 -12.04 -18.48
C ASN A 18 -16.83 -10.74 -17.69
N ALA A 19 -16.77 -10.85 -16.36
CA ALA A 19 -16.40 -9.74 -15.51
C ALA A 19 -14.92 -9.44 -15.80
N TRP A 20 -14.67 -8.47 -16.67
CA TRP A 20 -13.33 -7.90 -16.81
C TRP A 20 -12.99 -7.29 -15.45
N PRO A 21 -11.80 -7.56 -14.88
CA PRO A 21 -11.42 -6.93 -13.63
C PRO A 21 -11.44 -5.41 -13.87
N ILE A 22 -12.32 -4.72 -13.15
CA ILE A 22 -12.36 -3.26 -13.11
C ILE A 22 -11.03 -2.84 -12.48
N ASN A 23 -10.01 -2.58 -13.30
CA ASN A 23 -8.83 -1.85 -12.87
C ASN A 23 -9.30 -0.42 -12.66
N LEU A 24 -9.80 -0.13 -11.46
CA LEU A 24 -10.05 1.21 -10.99
C LEU A 24 -8.71 1.95 -11.05
N ASP A 25 -8.56 2.72 -12.12
CA ASP A 25 -7.42 3.56 -12.51
C ASP A 25 -6.43 3.74 -11.35
N LYS A 26 -5.42 2.85 -11.31
CA LYS A 26 -4.23 3.10 -10.51
C LYS A 26 -3.54 4.22 -11.24
N HIS A 27 -3.98 5.45 -10.99
CA HIS A 27 -3.35 6.64 -11.52
C HIS A 27 -1.85 6.50 -11.28
N ASP A 28 -1.08 6.42 -12.37
CA ASP A 28 0.39 6.36 -12.38
C ASP A 28 0.99 7.74 -12.00
N LYS A 29 0.31 8.43 -11.08
CA LYS A 29 0.73 9.70 -10.53
C LYS A 29 1.72 9.38 -9.44
N ASN A 30 3.00 9.65 -9.67
CA ASN A 30 4.02 9.61 -8.64
C ASN A 30 3.85 10.85 -7.73
N TYR A 31 3.49 10.63 -6.47
CA TYR A 31 3.33 11.72 -5.51
C TYR A 31 4.66 11.97 -4.78
N SER A 32 4.98 13.25 -4.54
CA SER A 32 6.16 13.58 -3.73
C SER A 32 5.89 13.27 -2.27
N ILE A 33 6.62 12.31 -1.70
CA ILE A 33 6.41 11.89 -0.31
C ILE A 33 7.27 12.77 0.60
N ARG A 34 6.66 13.84 1.11
CA ARG A 34 7.31 14.75 2.09
C ARG A 34 6.89 14.38 3.50
N TYR A 35 7.86 14.35 4.41
CA TYR A 35 7.65 14.06 5.83
C TYR A 35 8.77 14.66 6.68
N SER A 36 8.46 14.93 7.95
CA SER A 36 9.43 15.27 8.99
C SER A 36 9.65 14.08 9.93
N TYR A 37 10.79 14.06 10.59
CA TYR A 37 11.11 13.06 11.61
C TYR A 37 11.79 13.73 12.81
N SER A 38 11.61 13.15 13.99
CA SER A 38 12.27 13.55 15.22
C SER A 38 12.51 12.33 16.09
N ASN A 39 13.61 12.29 16.84
CA ASN A 39 13.98 11.18 17.71
C ASN A 39 13.87 9.81 17.02
N ASN A 40 14.34 9.74 15.77
CA ASN A 40 14.32 8.54 14.94
C ASN A 40 12.90 7.97 14.67
N LYS A 41 11.88 8.84 14.67
CA LYS A 41 10.50 8.49 14.36
C LYS A 41 9.93 9.47 13.34
N ILE A 42 9.23 8.95 12.34
CA ILE A 42 8.50 9.78 11.37
C ILE A 42 7.28 10.39 12.07
N ILE A 43 7.07 11.68 11.86
CA ILE A 43 5.93 12.40 12.41
C ILE A 43 4.75 12.27 11.44
N TYR A 44 3.83 11.33 11.69
CA TYR A 44 2.78 10.98 10.71
C TYR A 44 1.90 12.14 10.26
N ARG A 45 1.62 13.12 11.13
CA ARG A 45 0.83 14.33 10.75
C ARG A 45 1.51 15.20 9.69
N THR A 46 2.81 15.03 9.47
CA THR A 46 3.59 15.79 8.46
C THR A 46 3.70 15.06 7.13
N VAL A 47 3.30 13.79 7.07
CA VAL A 47 3.35 13.00 5.84
C VAL A 47 2.30 13.56 4.88
N CYS A 48 2.74 13.95 3.66
CA CYS A 48 1.88 14.50 2.61
C CYS A 48 1.10 15.76 3.04
N ALA A 49 1.66 16.55 3.96
CA ALA A 49 1.00 17.75 4.51
C ALA A 49 0.89 18.91 3.51
N ASP A 50 1.59 18.82 2.39
CA ASP A 50 1.52 19.74 1.24
C ASP A 50 0.30 19.50 0.35
N TYR A 51 -0.37 18.36 0.46
CA TYR A 51 -1.60 18.07 -0.27
C TYR A 51 -2.85 18.45 0.55
N PRO A 52 -3.91 19.00 -0.07
CA PRO A 52 -5.14 19.34 0.63
C PRO A 52 -5.81 18.11 1.27
N LYS A 53 -6.08 18.18 2.58
CA LYS A 53 -6.71 17.07 3.30
C LYS A 53 -8.02 16.66 2.64
N GLY A 54 -8.19 15.36 2.43
CA GLY A 54 -9.39 14.79 1.81
C GLY A 54 -9.37 14.73 0.28
N SER A 55 -8.40 15.37 -0.39
CA SER A 55 -8.26 15.32 -1.84
C SER A 55 -7.80 13.93 -2.33
N ILE A 56 -7.98 13.68 -3.63
CA ILE A 56 -7.51 12.45 -4.29
C ILE A 56 -5.98 12.36 -4.18
N GLU A 57 -5.29 13.49 -4.32
CA GLU A 57 -3.84 13.59 -4.22
C GLU A 57 -3.36 13.30 -2.80
N TYR A 58 -4.05 13.80 -1.77
CA TYR A 58 -3.72 13.48 -0.38
C TYR A 58 -3.85 11.98 -0.11
N ARG A 59 -4.94 11.35 -0.55
CA ARG A 59 -5.15 9.90 -0.39
C ARG A 59 -4.09 9.10 -1.17
N GLY A 60 -3.82 9.50 -2.41
CA GLY A 60 -2.82 8.88 -3.28
C GLY A 60 -1.41 8.97 -2.71
N CYS A 61 -0.99 10.17 -2.27
CA CYS A 61 0.29 10.38 -1.61
C CYS A 61 0.41 9.53 -0.36
N ARG A 62 -0.64 9.47 0.47
CA ARG A 62 -0.59 8.66 1.68
C ARG A 62 -0.51 7.17 1.42
N GLY A 63 -1.21 6.68 0.39
CA GLY A 63 -1.04 5.31 -0.10
C GLY A 63 0.41 5.02 -0.50
N GLN A 64 0.99 5.86 -1.35
CA GLN A 64 2.39 5.70 -1.80
C GLN A 64 3.41 5.87 -0.67
N ALA A 65 3.14 6.74 0.31
CA ALA A 65 3.99 6.89 1.49
C ALA A 65 4.11 5.57 2.29
N GLN A 66 3.04 4.77 2.35
CA GLN A 66 3.09 3.47 3.00
C GLN A 66 4.04 2.51 2.28
N ASP A 67 3.95 2.45 0.95
CA ASP A 67 4.83 1.63 0.12
C ASP A 67 6.28 2.10 0.22
N TYR A 68 6.53 3.42 0.16
CA TYR A 68 7.85 3.99 0.36
C TYR A 68 8.46 3.63 1.73
N PHE A 69 7.70 3.70 2.83
CA PHE A 69 8.22 3.29 4.14
C PHE A 69 8.55 1.80 4.19
N LYS A 70 7.78 0.97 3.49
CA LYS A 70 8.05 -0.47 3.36
C LYS A 70 9.33 -0.75 2.56
N GLU A 71 9.54 -0.04 1.46
CA GLU A 71 10.74 -0.12 0.63
C GLU A 71 11.98 0.31 1.42
N GLN A 72 11.94 1.49 2.03
CA GLN A 72 13.05 2.01 2.84
C GLN A 72 13.37 1.10 4.03
N CYS A 73 12.37 0.55 4.72
CA CYS A 73 12.61 -0.46 5.76
C CYS A 73 13.37 -1.68 5.22
N THR A 74 13.07 -2.12 4.01
CA THR A 74 13.73 -3.27 3.36
C THR A 74 15.16 -2.93 2.97
N GLU A 75 15.37 -1.78 2.34
CA GLU A 75 16.68 -1.28 1.94
C GLU A 75 17.62 -1.12 3.14
N TYR A 76 17.19 -0.39 4.18
CA TYR A 76 18.01 -0.19 5.38
C TYR A 76 18.23 -1.48 6.19
N ARG A 77 17.36 -2.48 6.07
CA ARG A 77 17.62 -3.83 6.62
C ARG A 77 18.77 -4.51 5.89
N GLN A 78 18.83 -4.42 4.56
CA GLN A 78 19.92 -4.97 3.78
C GLN A 78 21.22 -4.22 4.06
N LEU A 79 21.20 -2.89 4.00
CA LEU A 79 22.35 -2.05 4.33
C LEU A 79 22.88 -2.34 5.73
N TYR A 80 22.01 -2.50 6.73
CA TYR A 80 22.46 -2.79 8.11
C TYR A 80 23.24 -4.10 8.22
N ARG A 81 22.93 -5.10 7.40
CA ARG A 81 23.64 -6.39 7.39
C ARG A 81 25.06 -6.25 6.86
N THR A 82 25.28 -5.36 5.90
CA THR A 82 26.58 -5.17 5.23
C THR A 82 27.41 -4.03 5.83
N THR A 83 26.77 -3.08 6.54
CA THR A 83 27.43 -1.92 7.14
C THR A 83 28.21 -2.31 8.41
N ASN A 84 29.45 -1.81 8.52
CA ASN A 84 30.34 -1.99 9.66
C ASN A 84 30.83 -0.64 10.22
N GLY A 85 31.38 -0.65 11.45
CA GLY A 85 31.97 0.53 12.07
C GLY A 85 30.94 1.61 12.47
N THR A 86 31.36 2.87 12.40
CA THR A 86 30.61 4.03 12.89
C THR A 86 29.28 4.27 12.14
N SER A 87 29.22 3.93 10.86
CA SER A 87 28.02 4.04 10.03
C SER A 87 26.92 3.04 10.43
N LYS A 88 27.26 1.93 11.10
CA LYS A 88 26.30 0.89 11.50
C LYS A 88 25.21 1.42 12.42
N LYS A 89 25.54 2.35 13.33
CA LYS A 89 24.58 3.00 14.24
C LYS A 89 23.58 3.86 13.46
N GLN A 90 24.06 4.63 12.48
CA GLN A 90 23.21 5.48 11.65
C GLN A 90 22.27 4.63 10.77
N THR A 91 22.79 3.58 10.14
CA THR A 91 21.99 2.64 9.35
C THR A 91 20.95 1.93 10.22
N LYS A 92 21.31 1.53 11.45
CA LYS A 92 20.38 0.97 12.44
C LYS A 92 19.25 1.94 12.75
N ASN A 93 19.56 3.21 12.99
CA ASN A 93 18.57 4.22 13.30
C ASN A 93 17.58 4.39 12.14
N LYS A 94 18.08 4.61 10.91
CA LYS A 94 17.22 4.72 9.72
C LYS A 94 16.35 3.48 9.51
N ARG A 95 16.93 2.28 9.63
CA ARG A 95 16.20 1.01 9.59
C ARG A 95 15.05 1.00 10.60
N ASP A 96 15.34 1.28 11.87
CA ASP A 96 14.35 1.23 12.95
C ASP A 96 13.23 2.26 12.72
N MET A 97 13.59 3.46 12.25
CA MET A 97 12.64 4.53 11.91
C MET A 97 11.66 4.11 10.81
N PHE A 98 12.17 3.63 9.67
CA PHE A 98 11.32 3.24 8.55
C PHE A 98 10.53 1.96 8.82
N CYS A 99 11.11 0.99 9.54
CA CYS A 99 10.37 -0.22 9.88
C CYS A 99 9.26 0.04 10.91
N LEU A 100 9.44 1.00 11.83
CA LEU A 100 8.37 1.46 12.71
C LEU A 100 7.27 2.19 11.92
N ALA A 101 7.68 3.08 10.99
CA ALA A 101 6.72 3.77 10.13
C ALA A 101 5.90 2.77 9.30
N LYS A 102 6.56 1.79 8.66
CA LYS A 102 5.89 0.70 7.94
C LYS A 102 4.83 0.00 8.81
N SER A 103 5.12 -0.29 10.08
CA SER A 103 4.23 -1.08 10.93
C SER A 103 3.06 -0.28 11.52
N GLN A 104 3.21 1.03 11.71
CA GLN A 104 2.24 1.86 12.42
C GLN A 104 1.52 2.89 11.55
N TYR A 105 2.08 3.25 10.40
CA TYR A 105 1.49 4.23 9.51
C TYR A 105 0.26 3.63 8.80
N ASN A 106 -0.90 4.27 9.01
CA ASN A 106 -2.16 3.91 8.36
C ASN A 106 -2.56 5.01 7.37
N PRO A 107 -2.54 4.76 6.03
CA PRO A 107 -2.81 5.77 5.01
C PRO A 107 -4.25 6.30 5.03
N LEU A 108 -5.19 5.60 5.66
CA LEU A 108 -6.61 5.97 5.73
C LEU A 108 -6.99 6.73 7.02
N ARG A 109 -6.04 6.95 7.92
CA ARG A 109 -6.29 7.62 9.21
C ARG A 109 -6.54 9.12 9.08
#